data_AF-A0A941PUY4-F1
#
_entry.id   AF-A0A941PUY4-F1
#
_cell.length_a   1.000
_cell.length_b   1.000
_cell.length_c   1.000
_cell.angle_alpha   90.00
_cell.angle_beta   90.00
_cell.angle_gamma   90.00
#
_symmetry.space_group_name_H-M   'P 1'
#
loop_
_entity.id
_entity.type
_entity.pdbx_description
1 polymer ?
#
loop_
_entity_poly.entity_id
_entity_poly.type
_entity_poly.pdbx_seq_one_letter_code
_entity_poly.pdbx_strand_id
1 'polypeptide(L)'
;MPHTPTFPAFGLQRRQLLGGLVAVGAAQLAPWALAATPAPTPAASPGFMALSRYLTEREDLNPGLAARLQAAWQALDDKFGAQVDGLWQWVQTNQVALADLNTRIKADKPELAHVPGRLMQAWWLGIAGSGHDTRVVAYEFALNAQLVAGKLRPPSYLYGLHGSWTSNPTQFDIRLVNRPRCACIHNKKQPTGHTPWPTPNSPPTTSSSAPASSAPCWAPSWPAPAPRS
;
A
#
# COMPACT_ATOMS: atom_id res chain seq x y z
N MET A 1 -20.98 47.02 -57.71
CA MET A 1 -19.88 46.08 -58.02
C MET A 1 -19.07 45.88 -56.75
N PRO A 2 -19.08 44.70 -56.09
CA PRO A 2 -18.21 44.45 -54.94
C PRO A 2 -16.92 43.75 -55.37
N HIS A 3 -15.78 44.32 -54.98
CA HIS A 3 -14.45 43.72 -55.15
C HIS A 3 -14.19 42.77 -53.99
N THR A 4 -13.85 41.51 -54.28
CA THR A 4 -13.46 40.54 -53.26
C THR A 4 -11.95 40.61 -53.05
N PRO A 5 -11.44 40.83 -51.82
CA PRO A 5 -10.01 40.76 -51.57
C PRO A 5 -9.55 39.30 -51.63
N THR A 6 -8.48 39.05 -52.39
CA THR A 6 -7.77 37.76 -52.43
C THR A 6 -6.61 37.81 -51.46
N PHE A 7 -6.57 36.89 -50.50
CA PHE A 7 -5.43 36.73 -49.59
C PHE A 7 -4.54 35.57 -50.03
N PRO A 8 -3.20 35.68 -49.89
CA PRO A 8 -2.29 34.60 -50.28
C PRO A 8 -2.44 33.41 -49.34
N ALA A 9 -2.66 32.23 -49.92
CA ALA A 9 -2.66 30.97 -49.18
C ALA A 9 -1.22 30.50 -48.96
N PHE A 10 -0.72 30.65 -47.74
CA PHE A 10 0.53 29.98 -47.35
C PHE A 10 0.25 28.48 -47.17
N GLY A 11 0.74 27.68 -48.11
CA GLY A 11 0.54 26.23 -48.21
C GLY A 11 1.33 25.41 -47.18
N LEU A 12 1.10 25.66 -45.89
CA LEU A 12 1.52 24.75 -44.82
C LEU A 12 0.30 23.96 -44.35
N GLN A 13 0.29 22.67 -44.68
CA GLN A 13 -0.82 21.78 -44.40
C GLN A 13 -1.00 21.69 -42.87
N ARG A 14 -2.12 22.20 -42.36
CA ARG A 14 -2.50 22.26 -40.92
C ARG A 14 -2.24 20.95 -40.15
N ARG A 15 -2.29 19.82 -40.84
CA ARG A 15 -1.98 18.48 -40.32
C ARG A 15 -0.51 18.29 -39.96
N GLN A 16 0.43 18.89 -40.68
CA GLN A 16 1.85 18.79 -40.37
C GLN A 16 2.24 19.64 -39.16
N LEU A 17 1.61 20.81 -38.99
CA LEU A 17 1.76 21.64 -37.79
C LEU A 17 1.22 20.94 -36.54
N LEU A 18 0.03 20.32 -36.62
CA LEU A 18 -0.53 19.54 -35.51
C LEU A 18 0.29 18.28 -35.22
N GLY A 19 0.81 17.60 -36.24
CA GLY A 19 1.69 16.44 -36.07
C GLY A 19 3.00 16.77 -35.36
N GLY A 20 3.63 17.90 -35.71
CA GLY A 20 4.86 18.38 -35.06
C GLY A 20 4.64 18.74 -33.58
N LEU A 21 3.50 19.35 -33.25
CA LEU A 21 3.18 19.75 -31.87
C LEU A 21 2.93 18.54 -30.94
N VAL A 22 2.35 17.46 -31.47
CA VAL A 22 2.17 16.20 -30.72
C VAL A 22 3.51 15.50 -30.48
N ALA A 23 4.41 15.49 -31.47
CA ALA A 23 5.73 14.87 -31.33
C ALA A 23 6.61 15.56 -30.28
N VAL A 24 6.58 16.90 -30.20
CA VAL A 24 7.31 17.65 -29.16
C VAL A 24 6.66 17.48 -27.78
N GLY A 25 5.33 17.37 -27.69
CA GLY A 25 4.62 17.11 -26.43
C GLY A 25 4.89 15.72 -25.84
N ALA A 26 5.03 14.69 -26.67
CA ALA A 26 5.33 13.33 -26.22
C ALA A 26 6.74 13.21 -25.60
N ALA A 27 7.73 13.95 -26.12
CA ALA A 27 9.08 13.95 -25.58
C ALA A 27 9.17 14.59 -24.18
N GLN A 28 8.29 15.54 -23.85
CA GLN A 28 8.21 16.12 -22.50
C GLN A 28 7.50 15.22 -21.47
N LEU A 29 6.78 14.20 -21.94
CA LEU A 29 6.12 13.18 -21.11
C LEU A 29 6.93 11.87 -21.02
N ALA A 30 8.02 11.73 -21.75
CA ALA A 30 8.89 10.55 -21.67
C ALA A 30 9.67 10.41 -20.33
N PRO A 31 10.06 11.46 -19.59
CA PRO A 31 10.89 11.28 -18.41
C PRO A 31 10.19 10.57 -17.24
N TRP A 32 8.86 10.67 -17.13
CA TRP A 32 8.12 10.09 -16.00
C TRP A 32 7.72 8.62 -16.22
N ALA A 33 7.68 8.15 -17.47
CA ALA A 33 7.37 6.76 -17.79
C ALA A 33 8.50 5.78 -17.44
N LEU A 34 9.73 6.28 -17.26
CA LEU A 34 10.89 5.49 -16.82
C LEU A 34 11.15 5.60 -15.31
N ALA A 35 10.42 6.46 -14.60
CA ALA A 35 10.53 6.62 -13.16
C ALA A 35 9.62 5.63 -12.43
N ALA A 36 9.94 4.34 -12.46
CA ALA A 36 9.66 3.36 -11.39
C ALA A 36 9.86 1.92 -11.88
N THR A 37 11.06 1.56 -12.34
CA THR A 37 11.51 0.20 -12.05
C THR A 37 11.95 0.23 -10.59
N PRO A 38 11.25 -0.44 -9.64
CA PRO A 38 11.75 -0.52 -8.29
C PRO A 38 13.12 -1.17 -8.38
N ALA A 39 14.17 -0.42 -8.06
CA ALA A 39 15.50 -0.98 -7.91
C ALA A 39 15.38 -2.20 -6.96
N PRO A 40 16.13 -3.29 -7.20
CA PRO A 40 16.14 -4.42 -6.29
C PRO A 40 16.34 -3.88 -4.89
N THR A 41 15.31 -3.98 -4.04
CA THR A 41 15.43 -3.52 -2.67
C THR A 41 16.46 -4.44 -2.03
N PRO A 42 17.62 -3.92 -1.58
CA PRO A 42 18.63 -4.77 -0.97
C PRO A 42 17.98 -5.53 0.18
N ALA A 43 18.22 -6.83 0.29
CA ALA A 43 17.68 -7.59 1.41
C ALA A 43 18.22 -7.01 2.73
N ALA A 44 17.38 -7.00 3.77
CA ALA A 44 17.86 -6.65 5.10
C ALA A 44 18.96 -7.62 5.53
N SER A 45 19.94 -7.15 6.30
CA SER A 45 20.95 -8.03 6.87
C SER A 45 20.29 -9.07 7.79
N PRO A 46 20.81 -10.31 7.82
CA PRO A 46 20.24 -11.36 8.66
C PRO A 46 20.32 -10.99 10.15
N GLY A 47 21.37 -10.30 10.57
CA GLY A 47 21.52 -9.77 11.93
C GLY A 47 20.44 -8.75 12.29
N PHE A 48 20.11 -7.84 11.36
CA PHE A 48 19.03 -6.87 11.54
C PHE A 48 17.67 -7.57 11.74
N MET A 49 17.36 -8.56 10.89
CA MET A 49 16.11 -9.32 11.01
C MET A 49 16.05 -10.10 12.33
N ALA A 50 17.13 -10.80 12.70
CA ALA A 50 17.16 -11.59 13.92
C ALA A 50 17.03 -10.73 15.18
N LEU A 51 17.77 -9.61 15.26
CA LEU A 51 17.64 -8.65 16.36
C LEU A 51 16.24 -8.05 16.42
N SER A 52 15.64 -7.73 15.27
CA SER A 52 14.29 -7.18 15.22
C SER A 52 13.24 -8.16 15.77
N ARG A 53 13.33 -9.44 15.42
CA ARG A 53 12.44 -10.48 15.95
C ARG A 53 12.61 -10.64 17.45
N TYR A 54 13.86 -10.65 17.92
CA TYR A 54 14.18 -10.71 19.35
C TYR A 54 13.61 -9.52 20.13
N LEU A 55 13.75 -8.29 19.64
CA LEU A 55 13.26 -7.08 20.32
C LEU A 55 11.74 -6.93 20.28
N THR A 56 11.10 -7.40 19.22
CA THR A 56 9.64 -7.29 19.05
C THR A 56 8.89 -8.53 19.53
N GLU A 57 9.62 -9.57 19.94
CA GLU A 57 9.11 -10.91 20.28
C GLU A 57 8.15 -11.45 19.21
N ARG A 58 8.48 -11.17 17.94
CA ARG A 58 7.58 -11.39 16.81
C ARG A 58 8.29 -12.04 15.64
N GLU A 59 7.74 -13.14 15.15
CA GLU A 59 8.32 -13.93 14.05
C GLU A 59 7.84 -13.45 12.66
N ASP A 60 6.62 -12.90 12.58
CA ASP A 60 5.95 -12.49 11.34
C ASP A 60 6.36 -11.08 10.84
N LEU A 61 7.65 -10.77 10.89
CA LEU A 61 8.18 -9.50 10.37
C LEU A 61 8.34 -9.54 8.84
N ASN A 62 7.85 -8.49 8.17
CA ASN A 62 7.93 -8.36 6.72
C ASN A 62 9.39 -8.06 6.29
N PRO A 63 10.04 -8.94 5.49
CA PRO A 63 11.44 -8.77 5.10
C PRO A 63 11.65 -7.58 4.15
N GLY A 64 10.66 -7.24 3.32
CA GLY A 64 10.73 -6.07 2.44
C GLY A 64 10.63 -4.76 3.21
N LEU A 65 9.86 -4.73 4.30
CA LEU A 65 9.80 -3.57 5.18
C LEU A 65 11.11 -3.40 5.97
N ALA A 66 11.66 -4.50 6.49
CA ALA A 66 12.94 -4.51 7.18
C ALA A 66 14.06 -3.93 6.33
N ALA A 67 14.12 -4.32 5.05
CA ALA A 67 15.10 -3.81 4.10
C ALA A 67 15.03 -2.29 3.93
N ARG A 68 13.81 -1.75 3.81
CA ARG A 68 13.58 -0.30 3.67
C ARG A 68 13.93 0.44 4.95
N LEU A 69 13.58 -0.11 6.12
CA LEU A 69 13.92 0.48 7.41
C LEU A 69 15.44 0.52 7.61
N GLN A 70 16.14 -0.57 7.32
CA GLN A 70 17.60 -0.62 7.43
C GLN A 70 18.27 0.38 6.49
N ALA A 71 17.85 0.44 5.23
CA ALA A 71 18.38 1.40 4.27
C ALA A 71 18.12 2.86 4.71
N ALA A 72 16.94 3.15 5.26
CA ALA A 72 16.61 4.49 5.74
C ALA A 72 17.47 4.92 6.93
N TRP A 73 17.78 3.99 7.85
CA TRP A 73 18.68 4.27 8.97
C TRP A 73 20.16 4.36 8.54
N GLN A 74 20.60 3.52 7.62
CA GLN A 74 21.95 3.61 7.06
C GLN A 74 22.18 4.93 6.32
N ALA A 75 21.17 5.47 5.64
CA ALA A 75 21.25 6.78 5.00
C ALA A 75 21.37 7.96 5.98
N LEU A 76 21.14 7.74 7.27
CA LEU A 76 21.31 8.73 8.34
C LEU A 76 22.59 8.49 9.15
N ASP A 77 22.96 7.23 9.35
CA ASP A 77 24.14 6.79 10.08
C ASP A 77 24.74 5.56 9.39
N ASP A 78 25.84 5.76 8.65
CA ASP A 78 26.54 4.69 7.94
C ASP A 78 27.02 3.57 8.88
N LYS A 79 27.22 3.86 10.17
CA LYS A 79 27.66 2.88 11.18
C LYS A 79 26.51 2.04 11.73
N PHE A 80 25.25 2.39 11.45
CA PHE A 80 24.09 1.73 12.03
C PHE A 80 24.06 0.22 11.72
N GLY A 81 24.41 -0.18 10.49
CA GLY A 81 24.48 -1.60 10.14
C GLY A 81 25.45 -2.38 11.02
N ALA A 82 26.68 -1.87 11.17
CA ALA A 82 27.71 -2.49 12.01
C ALA A 82 27.34 -2.49 13.50
N GLN A 83 26.68 -1.44 13.98
CA GLN A 83 26.18 -1.37 15.36
C GLN A 83 25.10 -2.43 15.64
N VAL A 84 24.18 -2.64 14.70
CA VAL A 84 23.13 -3.67 14.81
C VAL A 84 23.74 -5.08 14.82
N ASP A 85 24.65 -5.36 13.89
CA ASP A 85 25.28 -6.69 13.82
C ASP A 85 26.16 -6.95 15.07
N GLY A 86 26.90 -5.95 15.53
CA GLY A 86 27.70 -6.02 16.75
C GLY A 86 26.84 -6.22 18.01
N LEU A 87 25.69 -5.55 18.08
CA LEU A 87 24.73 -5.76 19.16
C LEU A 87 24.14 -7.17 19.12
N TRP A 88 23.71 -7.63 17.95
CA TRP A 88 23.14 -8.98 17.80
C TRP A 88 24.14 -10.07 18.17
N GLN A 89 25.42 -9.91 17.80
CA GLN A 89 26.47 -10.84 18.20
C GLN A 89 26.67 -10.83 19.72
N TRP A 90 26.70 -9.67 20.36
CA TRP A 90 26.83 -9.57 21.81
C TRP A 90 25.65 -10.20 22.56
N VAL A 91 24.41 -10.01 22.07
CA VAL A 91 23.21 -10.64 22.65
C VAL A 91 23.31 -12.16 22.57
N GLN A 92 23.73 -12.71 21.43
CA GLN A 92 23.91 -14.16 21.26
C GLN A 92 24.98 -14.73 22.19
N THR A 93 26.13 -14.05 22.32
CA THR A 93 27.24 -14.51 23.18
C THR A 93 26.85 -14.53 24.65
N ASN A 94 26.12 -13.52 25.12
CA ASN A 94 25.81 -13.35 26.54
C ASN A 94 24.45 -13.96 26.96
N GLN A 95 23.67 -14.49 25.99
CA GLN A 95 22.33 -15.06 26.20
C GLN A 95 21.45 -14.18 27.11
N VAL A 96 21.45 -12.88 26.84
CA VAL A 96 20.74 -11.91 27.66
C VAL A 96 19.24 -12.07 27.45
N ALA A 97 18.46 -12.07 28.53
CA ALA A 97 17.01 -12.00 28.46
C ALA A 97 16.54 -10.59 28.09
N LEU A 98 15.44 -10.46 27.35
CA LEU A 98 14.96 -9.15 26.87
C LEU A 98 14.69 -8.15 28.00
N ALA A 99 14.18 -8.64 29.14
CA ALA A 99 13.93 -7.84 30.34
C ALA A 99 15.18 -7.16 30.89
N ASP A 100 16.34 -7.83 30.80
CA ASP A 100 17.62 -7.34 31.31
C ASP A 100 18.46 -6.63 30.23
N LEU A 101 17.97 -6.60 28.98
CA LEU A 101 18.76 -6.14 27.85
C LEU A 101 19.27 -4.71 28.05
N ASN A 102 18.37 -3.79 28.41
CA ASN A 102 18.71 -2.38 28.57
C ASN A 102 19.68 -2.12 29.72
N THR A 103 19.56 -2.86 30.83
CA THR A 103 20.45 -2.69 31.99
C THR A 103 21.85 -3.21 31.67
N ARG A 104 21.94 -4.40 31.06
CA ARG A 104 23.23 -5.01 30.70
C ARG A 104 23.95 -4.27 29.58
N ILE A 105 23.25 -3.83 28.53
CA ILE A 105 23.87 -3.03 27.46
C ILE A 105 24.48 -1.75 28.02
N LYS A 106 23.79 -1.05 28.93
CA LYS A 106 24.32 0.18 29.53
C LYS A 106 25.58 -0.05 30.36
N ALA A 107 25.73 -1.23 30.97
CA ALA A 107 26.91 -1.59 31.75
C ALA A 107 28.08 -2.01 30.86
N ASP A 108 27.84 -2.88 29.88
CA ASP A 108 28.90 -3.54 29.12
C ASP A 108 29.27 -2.83 27.81
N LYS A 109 28.29 -2.16 27.18
CA LYS A 109 28.37 -1.57 25.83
C LYS A 109 27.55 -0.27 25.74
N PRO A 110 27.89 0.78 26.53
CA PRO A 110 27.12 2.03 26.55
C PRO A 110 27.00 2.70 25.17
N GLU A 111 27.97 2.49 24.28
CA GLU A 111 27.98 2.97 22.90
C GLU A 111 26.92 2.33 21.99
N LEU A 112 26.35 1.19 22.37
CA LEU A 112 25.27 0.50 21.64
C LEU A 112 23.90 0.69 22.30
N ALA A 113 23.82 1.41 23.42
CA ALA A 113 22.59 1.55 24.21
C ALA A 113 21.45 2.26 23.47
N HIS A 114 21.75 3.07 22.44
CA HIS A 114 20.72 3.74 21.63
C HIS A 114 20.11 2.83 20.56
N VAL A 115 20.80 1.76 20.15
CA VAL A 115 20.41 0.92 19.00
C VAL A 115 19.05 0.25 19.22
N PRO A 116 18.74 -0.38 20.37
CA PRO A 116 17.44 -0.99 20.61
C PRO A 116 16.30 0.03 20.49
N GLY A 117 16.46 1.23 21.07
CA GLY A 117 15.46 2.30 21.01
C GLY A 117 15.19 2.78 19.59
N ARG A 118 16.24 3.01 18.79
CA ARG A 118 16.11 3.39 17.37
C ARG A 118 15.43 2.29 16.55
N LEU A 119 15.78 1.03 16.79
CA LEU A 119 15.19 -0.10 16.07
C LEU A 119 13.71 -0.29 16.44
N MET A 120 13.35 -0.15 17.72
CA MET A 120 11.96 -0.15 18.16
C MET A 120 11.18 1.02 17.56
N GLN A 121 11.77 2.23 17.53
CA GLN A 121 11.16 3.39 16.87
C GLN A 121 10.90 3.11 15.38
N ALA A 122 11.86 2.50 14.68
CA ALA A 122 11.74 2.12 13.28
C ALA A 122 10.54 1.21 13.02
N TRP A 123 10.38 0.17 13.84
CA TRP A 123 9.32 -0.82 13.68
C TRP A 123 7.96 -0.33 14.16
N TRP A 124 7.91 0.29 15.34
CA TRP A 124 6.66 0.71 15.95
C TRP A 124 6.07 1.95 15.29
N LEU A 125 6.89 2.92 14.92
CA LEU A 125 6.41 4.16 14.30
C LEU A 125 6.60 4.18 12.78
N GLY A 126 7.42 3.29 12.22
CA GLY A 126 7.70 3.30 10.78
C GLY A 126 8.57 4.48 10.33
N ILE A 127 9.33 5.11 11.25
CA ILE A 127 10.16 6.28 10.97
C ILE A 127 11.64 6.01 11.27
N ALA A 128 12.53 6.59 10.48
CA ALA A 128 13.96 6.64 10.73
C ALA A 128 14.39 8.06 11.05
N GLY A 129 15.27 8.24 12.04
CA GLY A 129 15.75 9.56 12.46
C GLY A 129 14.80 10.32 13.39
N SER A 130 15.05 11.61 13.54
CA SER A 130 14.29 12.52 14.41
C SER A 130 14.41 13.97 13.92
N GLY A 131 13.43 14.82 14.23
CA GLY A 131 13.46 16.23 13.84
C GLY A 131 13.41 16.40 12.32
N HIS A 132 14.27 17.27 11.79
CA HIS A 132 14.33 17.59 10.36
C HIS A 132 14.80 16.43 9.48
N ASP A 133 15.57 15.49 10.03
CA ASP A 133 16.09 14.32 9.31
C ASP A 133 15.16 13.10 9.37
N THR A 134 13.92 13.30 9.83
CA THR A 134 12.95 12.20 9.95
C THR A 134 12.52 11.72 8.58
N ARG A 135 12.67 10.42 8.33
CA ARG A 135 12.20 9.74 7.12
C ARG A 135 11.08 8.78 7.46
N VAL A 136 9.91 8.97 6.84
CA VAL A 136 8.77 8.05 7.00
C VAL A 136 8.92 6.90 6.02
N VAL A 137 9.08 5.69 6.54
CA VAL A 137 9.25 4.46 5.76
C VAL A 137 7.94 3.67 5.71
N ALA A 138 7.22 3.63 6.83
CA ALA A 138 5.98 2.89 6.99
C ALA A 138 4.94 3.76 7.69
N TYR A 139 3.70 3.65 7.26
CA TYR A 139 2.56 4.28 7.92
C TYR A 139 1.51 3.22 8.29
N GLU A 140 0.92 2.57 7.29
CA GLU A 140 -0.06 1.49 7.50
C GLU A 140 0.58 0.20 8.04
N PHE A 141 1.83 -0.07 7.66
CA PHE A 141 2.55 -1.27 8.05
C PHE A 141 3.41 -1.10 9.30
N ALA A 142 3.37 0.06 9.96
CA ALA A 142 4.02 0.24 11.26
C ALA A 142 3.37 -0.64 12.32
N LEU A 143 4.14 -1.19 13.26
CA LEU A 143 3.62 -2.16 14.23
C LEU A 143 2.55 -1.55 15.15
N ASN A 144 2.63 -0.25 15.46
CA ASN A 144 1.58 0.43 16.24
C ASN A 144 0.23 0.39 15.53
N ALA A 145 0.22 0.63 14.22
CA ALA A 145 -0.97 0.64 13.37
C ALA A 145 -1.51 -0.77 13.20
N GLN A 146 -0.63 -1.76 13.01
CA GLN A 146 -1.02 -3.16 12.90
C GLN A 146 -1.67 -3.68 14.20
N LEU A 147 -1.10 -3.32 15.35
CA LEU A 147 -1.60 -3.76 16.66
C LEU A 147 -3.06 -3.35 16.89
N VAL A 148 -3.44 -2.15 16.44
CA VAL A 148 -4.80 -1.61 16.60
C VAL A 148 -5.68 -1.78 15.36
N ALA A 149 -5.19 -2.44 14.30
CA ALA A 149 -5.84 -2.46 12.98
C ALA A 149 -7.29 -3.01 13.01
N GLY A 150 -7.61 -3.88 13.96
CA GLY A 150 -8.97 -4.41 14.15
C GLY A 150 -9.97 -3.40 14.72
N LYS A 151 -9.51 -2.27 15.27
CA LYS A 151 -10.35 -1.26 15.95
C LYS A 151 -10.15 0.15 15.42
N LEU A 152 -8.93 0.47 15.00
CA LEU A 152 -8.53 1.77 14.51
C LEU A 152 -7.80 1.62 13.18
N ARG A 153 -8.11 2.51 12.25
CA ARG A 153 -7.31 2.69 11.04
C ARG A 153 -6.43 3.93 11.19
N PRO A 154 -5.26 3.96 10.56
CA PRO A 154 -4.45 5.17 10.52
C PRO A 154 -5.27 6.35 9.97
N PRO A 155 -5.07 7.57 10.48
CA PRO A 155 -5.64 8.78 9.89
C PRO A 155 -5.45 8.81 8.37
N SER A 156 -6.41 9.37 7.62
CA SER A 156 -6.55 9.32 6.15
C SER A 156 -7.16 8.04 5.55
N TYR A 157 -7.24 6.93 6.30
CA TYR A 157 -7.97 5.74 5.85
C TYR A 157 -9.40 5.72 6.38
N LEU A 158 -10.35 5.35 5.52
CA LEU A 158 -11.74 5.20 5.91
C LEU A 158 -11.90 4.08 6.95
N TYR A 159 -12.63 4.40 8.01
CA TYR A 159 -13.11 3.47 9.01
C TYR A 159 -14.30 2.71 8.42
N GLY A 160 -14.09 1.45 8.00
CA GLY A 160 -15.14 0.50 7.64
C GLY A 160 -16.40 1.09 7.00
N LEU A 161 -17.58 0.63 7.46
CA LEU A 161 -18.84 1.31 7.19
C LEU A 161 -18.95 2.57 8.06
N HIS A 162 -19.60 3.60 7.53
CA HIS A 162 -19.92 4.79 8.30
C HIS A 162 -20.67 4.42 9.60
N GLY A 163 -20.36 5.10 10.71
CA GLY A 163 -20.95 4.82 12.02
C GLY A 163 -20.30 3.65 12.77
N SER A 164 -19.27 2.99 12.26
CA SER A 164 -18.63 1.87 12.99
C SER A 164 -18.06 2.26 14.36
N TRP A 165 -17.77 3.54 14.58
CA TRP A 165 -17.22 4.07 15.83
C TRP A 165 -18.21 4.12 16.99
N THR A 166 -19.52 4.01 16.77
CA THR A 166 -20.51 3.97 17.87
C THR A 166 -20.68 2.59 18.49
N SER A 167 -20.12 1.55 17.87
CA SER A 167 -20.16 0.19 18.39
C SER A 167 -19.14 0.02 19.54
N ASN A 168 -19.29 -1.01 20.38
CA ASN A 168 -18.33 -1.29 21.47
C ASN A 168 -17.07 -1.98 20.91
N PRO A 169 -15.86 -1.43 21.10
CA PRO A 169 -14.63 -1.99 20.53
C PRO A 169 -14.31 -3.40 21.02
N THR A 170 -14.87 -3.91 22.11
CA THR A 170 -14.71 -5.33 22.46
C THR A 170 -15.58 -6.28 21.62
N GLN A 171 -16.59 -5.74 20.92
CA GLN A 171 -17.61 -6.52 20.22
C GLN A 171 -17.54 -6.43 18.69
N PHE A 172 -16.95 -5.38 18.11
CA PHE A 172 -16.81 -5.25 16.65
C PHE A 172 -15.35 -5.32 16.19
N ASP A 173 -15.09 -6.00 15.09
CA ASP A 173 -13.79 -6.00 14.39
C ASP A 173 -13.95 -5.24 13.06
N ILE A 174 -13.07 -4.28 12.79
CA ILE A 174 -13.00 -3.59 11.50
C ILE A 174 -12.48 -4.61 10.50
N ARG A 175 -13.41 -5.37 9.92
CA ARG A 175 -13.13 -6.16 8.73
C ARG A 175 -12.81 -5.17 7.61
N LEU A 176 -11.55 -5.15 7.18
CA LEU A 176 -11.26 -4.81 5.79
C LEU A 176 -12.23 -5.65 4.96
N VAL A 177 -13.02 -5.02 4.09
CA VAL A 177 -13.72 -5.78 3.06
C VAL A 177 -12.62 -6.52 2.34
N ASN A 178 -12.49 -7.82 2.64
CA ASN A 178 -11.56 -8.71 1.98
C ASN A 178 -12.10 -8.84 0.57
N ARG A 179 -11.80 -7.86 -0.29
CA ARG A 179 -11.87 -8.08 -1.71
C ARG A 179 -10.89 -9.22 -1.92
N PRO A 180 -11.35 -10.40 -2.36
CA PRO A 180 -10.42 -11.44 -2.71
C PRO A 180 -9.39 -10.77 -3.61
N ARG A 181 -8.11 -10.84 -3.23
CA ARG A 181 -7.02 -10.57 -4.18
C ARG A 181 -7.46 -11.28 -5.44
N CYS A 182 -7.64 -10.55 -6.55
CA CYS A 182 -8.00 -11.16 -7.82
C CYS A 182 -7.05 -12.34 -7.97
N ALA A 183 -7.56 -13.55 -7.73
CA ALA A 183 -6.77 -14.73 -7.85
C ALA A 183 -6.45 -14.74 -9.34
N CYS A 184 -5.20 -14.46 -9.69
CA CYS A 184 -4.72 -14.69 -11.04
C CYS A 184 -5.18 -16.11 -11.36
N ILE A 185 -6.08 -16.21 -12.33
CA ILE A 185 -6.78 -17.43 -12.73
C ILE A 185 -5.70 -18.38 -13.24
N HIS A 186 -5.03 -19.08 -12.33
CA HIS A 186 -4.13 -20.15 -12.67
C HIS A 186 -5.01 -21.38 -12.85
N ASN A 187 -5.16 -21.73 -14.12
CA ASN A 187 -5.45 -23.07 -14.58
C ASN A 187 -6.83 -23.62 -14.18
N LYS A 188 -7.85 -23.18 -14.92
CA LYS A 188 -8.88 -24.13 -15.38
C LYS A 188 -8.83 -24.14 -16.91
N LYS A 189 -8.62 -25.33 -17.48
CA LYS A 189 -8.77 -25.62 -18.92
C LYS A 189 -10.01 -24.86 -19.44
N GLN A 190 -9.81 -24.02 -20.45
CA GLN A 190 -10.90 -23.47 -21.27
C GLN A 190 -11.75 -24.63 -21.81
N PRO A 191 -13.07 -24.67 -21.58
CA PRO A 191 -13.93 -25.45 -22.44
C PRO A 191 -13.95 -24.78 -23.81
N THR A 192 -13.37 -25.44 -24.80
CA THR A 192 -13.46 -25.05 -26.22
C THR A 192 -14.90 -25.21 -26.69
N GLY A 193 -15.67 -24.14 -26.60
CA GLY A 193 -16.98 -23.99 -27.22
C GLY A 193 -17.13 -22.56 -27.70
N HIS A 194 -16.91 -22.31 -28.98
CA HIS A 194 -17.26 -21.04 -29.63
C HIS A 194 -18.78 -20.92 -29.68
N THR A 195 -19.37 -20.20 -28.74
CA THR A 195 -20.76 -19.73 -28.87
C THR A 195 -20.71 -18.34 -29.51
N PRO A 196 -21.29 -18.12 -30.71
CA PRO A 196 -21.34 -16.79 -31.32
C PRO A 196 -22.30 -15.88 -30.55
N TRP A 197 -22.00 -14.57 -30.59
CA TRP A 197 -22.84 -13.50 -30.04
C TRP A 197 -24.26 -13.52 -30.64
N PRO A 198 -25.33 -13.28 -29.85
CA PRO A 198 -26.67 -13.22 -30.39
C PRO A 198 -26.85 -11.95 -31.24
N THR A 199 -27.22 -12.12 -32.51
CA THR A 199 -27.65 -11.03 -33.37
C THR A 199 -29.07 -10.57 -33.00
N PRO A 200 -29.36 -9.26 -33.05
CA PRO A 200 -30.68 -8.73 -32.77
C PRO A 200 -31.56 -8.98 -33.99
N ASN A 201 -32.37 -10.05 -34.00
CA ASN A 201 -33.66 -10.17 -34.69
C ASN A 201 -34.10 -11.64 -34.77
N SER A 202 -34.98 -12.07 -33.87
CA SER A 202 -35.90 -13.19 -34.09
C SER A 202 -37.11 -13.07 -33.14
N PRO A 203 -38.34 -13.38 -33.60
CA PRO A 203 -39.59 -13.14 -32.87
C PRO A 203 -39.82 -14.17 -31.74
N PRO A 204 -40.68 -13.86 -30.74
CA PRO A 204 -40.79 -14.65 -29.52
C PRO A 204 -41.58 -15.95 -29.78
N THR A 205 -40.98 -17.09 -29.43
CA THR A 205 -41.72 -18.35 -29.21
C THR A 205 -41.77 -18.65 -27.71
N THR A 206 -43.00 -18.81 -27.24
CA THR A 206 -43.43 -19.05 -25.86
C THR A 206 -43.23 -20.52 -25.45
N SER A 207 -42.63 -20.76 -24.27
CA SER A 207 -42.69 -22.00 -23.47
C SER A 207 -41.75 -21.84 -22.26
N SER A 208 -42.14 -21.17 -21.18
CA SER A 208 -42.78 -21.72 -19.97
C SER A 208 -41.93 -22.74 -19.17
N SER A 209 -41.23 -22.25 -18.12
CA SER A 209 -41.20 -22.90 -16.80
C SER A 209 -40.46 -22.04 -15.74
N ALA A 210 -41.20 -21.64 -14.69
CA ALA A 210 -40.78 -21.30 -13.31
C ALA A 210 -40.16 -19.90 -12.99
N PRO A 211 -40.37 -19.37 -11.76
CA PRO A 211 -40.81 -17.98 -11.57
C PRO A 211 -39.77 -16.97 -11.02
N ALA A 212 -40.15 -15.70 -11.23
CA ALA A 212 -39.73 -14.40 -10.66
C ALA A 212 -38.91 -14.43 -9.34
N SER A 213 -37.96 -13.52 -9.07
CA SER A 213 -37.93 -12.09 -9.38
C SER A 213 -36.50 -11.57 -9.21
N SER A 214 -35.85 -11.12 -10.29
CA SER A 214 -34.64 -10.31 -10.24
C SER A 214 -35.03 -8.83 -10.24
N ALA A 215 -35.09 -8.23 -9.05
CA ALA A 215 -35.14 -6.78 -8.92
C ALA A 215 -33.70 -6.22 -8.93
N PRO A 216 -33.43 -5.11 -9.63
CA PRO A 216 -32.17 -4.39 -9.49
C PRO A 216 -32.10 -3.72 -8.11
N CYS A 217 -31.14 -4.12 -7.26
CA CYS A 217 -30.94 -3.57 -5.90
C CYS A 217 -30.31 -2.16 -5.91
N TRP A 218 -30.92 -1.21 -6.62
CA TRP A 218 -30.60 0.22 -6.52
C TRP A 218 -31.91 1.01 -6.39
N ALA A 219 -32.50 0.99 -5.19
CA ALA A 219 -33.47 1.98 -4.76
C ALA A 219 -33.36 2.16 -3.24
N PRO A 220 -33.09 3.37 -2.72
CA PRO A 220 -33.11 3.62 -1.28
C PRO A 220 -34.57 3.74 -0.81
N SER A 221 -35.07 2.75 -0.07
CA SER A 221 -36.33 2.86 0.68
C SER A 221 -36.06 3.58 2.00
N TRP A 222 -36.48 4.83 2.11
CA TRP A 222 -36.45 5.59 3.36
C TRP A 222 -37.59 5.15 4.27
N PRO A 223 -37.36 4.84 5.56
CA PRO A 223 -38.45 4.67 6.52
C PRO A 223 -39.03 6.03 6.92
N ALA A 224 -40.36 6.13 6.94
CA ALA A 224 -41.09 7.31 7.41
C ALA A 224 -40.84 7.58 8.92
N PRO A 225 -40.76 8.84 9.36
CA PRO A 225 -40.57 9.15 10.78
C PRO A 225 -41.84 8.85 11.60
N ALA A 226 -41.64 8.20 12.75
CA ALA A 226 -42.70 7.91 13.73
C ALA A 226 -43.26 9.20 14.37
N PRO A 227 -44.55 9.21 14.77
CA PRO A 227 -45.16 10.36 15.42
C PRO A 227 -44.55 10.59 16.81
N ARG A 228 -44.21 11.84 17.12
CA ARG A 228 -43.76 12.26 18.45
C ARG A 228 -44.95 12.32 19.40
N SER A 229 -44.81 11.66 20.55
CA SER A 229 -45.63 11.88 21.75
C SER A 229 -45.20 13.15 22.48
#